data_AF-V4QS54-F1
#
_entry.id   AF-V4QS54-F1
#
_cell.length_a   1.000
_cell.length_b   1.000
_cell.length_c   1.000
_cell.angle_alpha   90.00
_cell.angle_beta   90.00
_cell.angle_gamma   90.00
#
_symmetry.space_group_name_H-M   'P 1'
#
loop_
_entity.id
_entity.type
_entity.pdbx_description
1 polymer ?
#
loop_
_entity_poly.entity_id
_entity_poly.type
_entity_poly.pdbx_seq_one_letter_code
_entity_poly.pdbx_strand_id
1 'polypeptide(L)'
;MIRLRIRRALINFGAAVLAKLPKLSVSAWLTFVVPFALATSFIISTGPYFQQAILSSVSNKSANIYAAVNGNAIALSASLSDWLQGGFYWPYLICAGAVSFISIYAGIVKRWLFLIFISAFVSLNIMDALSSLLPNPPDVEFSMNVICNLVGSILISFLAGANFWLYRLVRLHSSSVKIISQFAGAASLIAFGVLISAGCYLGYEQFFANLPIQFEFLAKAPVSGWIVEPTNGKPFNSLIPGVKFDGYSRTSSTKGGIAGSWTRAAASRDYRLEATLFLDCAQDELLKLPAGRPGFVTDNVKSFRFDIDSGTTEIVAKPEGLSKFNLKAEKAASYTLNQEEGGSLGIIHFSGDSSEYVVAGNDKLQLWAQVSLFGPKNKSFTVVPRDISFTSNSRTTKFRFHRTGKWNGSAPLRCRRGDDEDLFNASNKNEYVNIYVPDAILVTIMFNLIPDNTIPVMYSEPEYNLKYSGFDGWTEVYIKKPQNLQNDGEKPIGTVSATGNINNLYLDDIQLQVTPADTLFFIGDSNAQLLKTGELHVAGKAKAAWKNNSRLNKTKWEKLPTEWQLAIGGVLATLLSWIAAVVWFQRAKILLFLNANPKQIFQ
;
A
#
# COMPACT_ATOMS: atom_id res chain seq x y z
N MET A 1 -3.50 7.63 47.74
CA MET A 1 -2.50 8.36 48.55
C MET A 1 -1.20 8.67 47.80
N ILE A 2 -0.59 7.70 47.10
CA ILE A 2 0.68 7.88 46.35
C ILE A 2 0.57 8.94 45.23
N ARG A 3 -0.50 8.94 44.42
CA ARG A 3 -0.73 9.95 43.37
C ARG A 3 -0.77 11.39 43.88
N LEU A 4 -1.33 11.62 45.07
CA LEU A 4 -1.42 12.95 45.71
C LEU A 4 -0.05 13.44 46.22
N ARG A 5 0.79 12.54 46.73
CA ARG A 5 2.16 12.86 47.14
C ARG A 5 3.05 13.19 45.94
N ILE A 6 2.94 12.41 44.85
CA ILE A 6 3.65 12.70 43.59
C ILE A 6 3.22 14.05 43.03
N ARG A 7 1.91 14.34 42.98
CA ARG A 7 1.40 15.63 42.49
C ARG A 7 1.90 16.82 43.31
N ARG A 8 1.90 16.74 44.65
CA ARG A 8 2.45 17.81 45.51
C ARG A 8 3.95 17.97 45.35
N ALA A 9 4.70 16.87 45.24
CA ALA A 9 6.14 16.92 45.00
C ALA A 9 6.47 17.60 43.66
N LEU A 10 5.73 17.28 42.59
CA LEU A 10 5.89 17.91 41.28
C LEU A 10 5.54 19.41 41.30
N ILE A 11 4.47 19.81 41.99
CA ILE A 11 4.07 21.22 42.13
C ILE A 11 5.13 22.00 42.91
N ASN A 12 5.62 21.46 44.03
CA ASN A 12 6.63 22.13 44.86
C ASN A 12 7.98 22.21 44.14
N PHE A 13 8.36 21.17 43.42
CA PHE A 13 9.56 21.17 42.57
C PHE A 13 9.44 22.22 41.45
N GLY A 14 8.29 22.27 40.77
CA GLY A 14 8.00 23.27 39.74
C GLY A 14 8.07 24.70 40.28
N ALA A 15 7.45 24.97 41.43
CA ALA A 15 7.48 26.28 42.09
C ALA A 15 8.90 26.67 42.53
N ALA A 16 9.69 25.73 43.07
CA ALA A 16 11.06 25.97 43.48
C ALA A 16 12.01 26.23 42.29
N VAL A 17 11.79 25.55 41.15
CA VAL A 17 12.50 25.80 39.90
C VAL A 17 12.10 27.17 39.35
N LEU A 18 10.81 27.48 39.27
CA LEU A 18 10.27 28.78 38.81
C LEU A 18 10.80 29.95 39.64
N ALA A 19 10.90 29.80 40.97
CA ALA A 19 11.42 30.83 41.87
C ALA A 19 12.93 31.08 41.74
N LYS A 20 13.69 30.09 41.24
CA LYS A 20 15.13 30.19 40.99
C LYS A 20 15.47 30.57 39.54
N LEU A 21 14.46 30.81 38.70
CA LEU A 21 14.69 31.23 37.33
C LEU A 21 15.38 32.60 37.33
N PRO A 22 16.48 32.78 36.58
CA PRO A 22 17.00 34.11 36.35
C PRO A 22 15.88 34.96 35.75
N LYS A 23 15.66 36.17 36.30
CA LYS A 23 14.74 37.16 35.73
C LYS A 23 15.31 37.63 34.39
N LEU A 24 15.07 36.85 33.34
CA LEU A 24 15.47 37.17 31.99
C LEU A 24 14.56 38.28 31.46
N SER A 25 15.15 39.28 30.83
CA SER A 25 14.38 40.31 30.14
C SER A 25 13.62 39.70 28.97
N VAL A 26 12.48 40.30 28.60
CA VAL A 26 11.73 39.90 27.39
C VAL A 26 12.63 39.93 26.15
N SER A 27 13.56 40.88 26.08
CA SER A 27 14.58 40.95 25.03
C SER A 27 15.48 39.70 25.00
N ALA A 28 15.92 39.17 26.15
CA ALA A 28 16.74 37.94 26.19
C ALA A 28 15.96 36.70 25.72
N TRP A 29 14.66 36.64 26.02
CA TRP A 29 13.77 35.60 25.49
C TRP A 29 13.65 35.67 23.97
N LEU A 30 13.36 36.86 23.43
CA LEU A 30 13.14 37.06 22.00
C LEU A 30 14.42 36.96 21.16
N THR A 31 15.56 37.38 21.70
CA THR A 31 16.82 37.50 20.93
C THR A 31 17.78 36.34 21.14
N PHE A 32 17.53 35.47 22.13
CA PHE A 32 18.40 34.34 22.42
C PHE A 32 17.64 33.06 22.72
N VAL A 33 16.80 33.01 23.77
CA VAL A 33 16.22 31.73 24.25
C VAL A 33 15.36 31.06 23.19
N VAL A 34 14.41 31.79 22.60
CA VAL A 34 13.50 31.27 21.59
C VAL A 34 14.24 30.93 20.29
N PRO A 35 15.07 31.84 19.72
CA PRO A 35 15.87 31.51 18.53
C PRO A 35 16.81 30.31 18.72
N PHE A 36 17.46 30.19 19.87
CA PHE A 36 18.37 29.07 20.18
C PHE A 36 17.61 27.75 20.36
N ALA A 37 16.43 27.78 20.97
CA ALA A 37 15.55 26.62 21.07
C ALA A 37 15.05 26.19 19.70
N LEU A 38 14.61 27.12 18.85
CA LEU A 38 14.20 26.79 17.47
C LEU A 38 15.36 26.17 16.68
N ALA A 39 16.55 26.78 16.72
CA ALA A 39 17.72 26.26 16.03
C ALA A 39 18.13 24.87 16.54
N THR A 40 18.10 24.65 17.85
CA THR A 40 18.41 23.35 18.46
C THR A 40 17.35 22.31 18.12
N SER A 41 16.08 22.71 18.00
CA SER A 41 14.98 21.84 17.57
C SER A 41 15.20 21.34 16.14
N PHE A 42 15.61 22.21 15.21
CA PHE A 42 15.99 21.83 13.85
C PHE A 42 17.18 20.84 13.79
N ILE A 43 18.13 20.95 14.72
CA ILE A 43 19.24 20.00 14.84
C ILE A 43 18.74 18.66 15.38
N ILE A 44 17.97 18.68 16.48
CA ILE A 44 17.43 17.48 17.13
C ILE A 44 16.54 16.69 16.15
N SER A 45 15.70 17.37 15.37
CA SER A 45 14.74 16.72 14.46
C SER A 45 15.41 15.92 13.33
N THR A 46 16.70 16.11 13.07
CA THR A 46 17.45 15.30 12.09
C THR A 46 17.81 13.91 12.60
N GLY A 47 17.95 13.75 13.93
CA GLY A 47 18.45 12.53 14.57
C GLY A 47 17.63 11.27 14.25
N PRO A 48 16.30 11.29 14.40
CA PRO A 48 15.45 10.12 14.15
C PRO A 48 15.61 9.51 12.75
N TYR A 49 15.71 10.33 11.72
CA TYR A 49 15.89 9.85 10.34
C TYR A 49 17.24 9.17 10.12
N PHE A 50 18.33 9.75 10.64
CA PHE A 50 19.65 9.12 10.58
C PHE A 50 19.71 7.85 11.42
N GLN A 51 19.10 7.86 12.61
CA GLN A 51 19.00 6.68 13.44
C GLN A 51 18.29 5.56 12.67
N GLN A 52 17.14 5.83 12.05
CA GLN A 52 16.43 4.85 11.25
C GLN A 52 17.27 4.33 10.07
N ALA A 53 17.94 5.21 9.32
CA ALA A 53 18.80 4.81 8.20
C ALA A 53 20.03 3.98 8.63
N ILE A 54 20.70 4.37 9.71
CA ILE A 54 21.88 3.64 10.21
C ILE A 54 21.45 2.30 10.79
N LEU A 55 20.40 2.27 11.62
CA LEU A 55 19.91 1.03 12.22
C LEU A 55 19.35 0.06 11.19
N SER A 56 18.65 0.55 10.16
CA SER A 56 18.20 -0.31 9.05
C SER A 56 19.36 -0.88 8.24
N SER A 57 20.45 -0.13 8.09
CA SER A 57 21.67 -0.61 7.42
C SER A 57 22.44 -1.65 8.26
N VAL A 58 22.47 -1.50 9.58
CA VAL A 58 23.22 -2.39 10.49
C VAL A 58 22.45 -3.68 10.81
N SER A 59 21.14 -3.59 11.00
CA SER A 59 20.38 -4.71 11.54
C SER A 59 20.08 -5.83 10.54
N ASN A 60 20.19 -5.60 9.22
CA ASN A 60 19.82 -6.52 8.11
C ASN A 60 18.40 -7.13 8.16
N LYS A 61 17.70 -7.00 9.29
CA LYS A 61 16.29 -7.25 9.54
C LYS A 61 15.53 -5.99 9.15
N SER A 62 15.57 -5.68 7.86
CA SER A 62 14.85 -4.55 7.29
C SER A 62 13.36 -4.64 7.65
N ALA A 63 12.79 -3.51 8.05
CA ALA A 63 11.49 -3.05 7.63
C ALA A 63 10.55 -4.13 7.07
N ASN A 64 9.73 -4.74 7.93
CA ASN A 64 8.68 -5.66 7.51
C ASN A 64 7.85 -5.02 6.36
N ILE A 65 7.42 -5.80 5.37
CA ILE A 65 6.61 -5.33 4.23
C ILE A 65 5.42 -4.48 4.72
N TYR A 66 4.81 -4.83 5.85
CA TYR A 66 3.72 -4.03 6.44
C TYR A 66 4.16 -2.65 6.92
N ALA A 67 5.34 -2.54 7.50
CA ALA A 67 5.89 -1.27 7.92
C ALA A 67 6.36 -0.44 6.71
N ALA A 68 6.79 -1.08 5.62
CA ALA A 68 7.09 -0.45 4.34
C ALA A 68 5.83 0.08 3.61
N VAL A 69 4.78 -0.72 3.51
CA VAL A 69 3.49 -0.38 2.88
C VAL A 69 2.78 0.74 3.63
N ASN A 70 2.91 0.79 4.96
CA ASN A 70 2.39 1.89 5.79
C ASN A 70 3.33 3.10 5.89
N GLY A 71 4.43 3.13 5.13
CA GLY A 71 5.39 4.26 5.11
C GLY A 71 6.28 4.39 6.35
N ASN A 72 6.24 3.42 7.26
CA ASN A 72 6.96 3.43 8.54
C ASN A 72 8.38 2.85 8.47
N ALA A 73 8.72 2.04 7.47
CA ALA A 73 9.99 1.31 7.50
C ALA A 73 10.81 1.33 6.21
N ILE A 74 10.22 1.77 5.10
CA ILE A 74 11.01 2.50 4.11
C ILE A 74 10.81 3.94 4.52
N ALA A 75 11.88 4.63 4.86
CA ALA A 75 11.84 6.06 4.71
C ALA A 75 11.65 6.32 3.21
N LEU A 76 10.40 6.40 2.74
CA LEU A 76 10.09 7.26 1.61
C LEU A 76 10.75 8.57 2.00
N SER A 77 11.80 8.95 1.28
CA SER A 77 12.63 10.10 1.62
C SER A 77 11.67 11.26 1.85
N ALA A 78 11.59 11.75 3.09
CA ALA A 78 10.74 12.88 3.42
C ALA A 78 11.05 14.01 2.43
N SER A 79 10.06 14.79 2.03
CA SER A 79 10.39 16.00 1.29
C SER A 79 11.23 16.92 2.18
N LEU A 80 12.06 17.79 1.59
CA LEU A 80 12.79 18.80 2.38
C LEU A 80 11.84 19.63 3.26
N SER A 81 10.61 19.88 2.77
CA SER A 81 9.56 20.55 3.55
C SER A 81 9.19 19.75 4.80
N ASP A 82 8.85 18.47 4.66
CA ASP A 82 8.47 17.61 5.80
C ASP A 82 9.63 17.47 6.81
N TRP A 83 10.85 17.38 6.29
CA TRP A 83 12.07 17.34 7.09
C TRP A 83 12.23 18.60 7.96
N LEU A 84 12.09 19.79 7.35
CA LEU A 84 12.18 21.06 8.08
C LEU A 84 10.97 21.28 9.01
N GLN A 85 9.77 20.84 8.63
CA GLN A 85 8.59 20.88 9.51
C GLN A 85 8.81 20.07 10.78
N GLY A 86 9.63 19.01 10.73
CA GLY A 86 10.10 18.28 11.90
C GLY A 86 10.69 19.19 12.98
N GLY A 87 11.38 20.28 12.62
CA GLY A 87 11.92 21.25 13.58
C GLY A 87 10.85 21.97 14.43
N PHE A 88 9.60 21.97 13.98
CA PHE A 88 8.46 22.54 14.71
C PHE A 88 7.65 21.50 15.49
N TYR A 89 8.07 20.23 15.47
CA TYR A 89 7.39 19.18 16.22
C TYR A 89 7.57 19.40 17.73
N TRP A 90 6.45 19.42 18.46
CA TRP A 90 6.42 19.86 19.86
C TRP A 90 7.36 19.09 20.80
N PRO A 91 7.60 17.75 20.66
CA PRO A 91 8.58 17.04 21.46
C PRO A 91 10.00 17.60 21.32
N TYR A 92 10.43 17.88 20.09
CA TYR A 92 11.75 18.43 19.82
C TYR A 92 11.87 19.86 20.31
N LEU A 93 10.80 20.65 20.22
CA LEU A 93 10.74 22.00 20.80
C LEU A 93 10.85 21.97 22.33
N ILE A 94 10.23 20.99 23.01
CA ILE A 94 10.36 20.83 24.47
C ILE A 94 11.78 20.44 24.84
N CYS A 95 12.38 19.44 24.16
CA CYS A 95 13.77 19.06 24.38
C CYS A 95 14.72 20.24 24.15
N ALA A 96 14.56 20.94 23.02
CA ALA A 96 15.36 22.10 22.67
C ALA A 96 15.15 23.27 23.65
N GLY A 97 13.93 23.46 24.14
CA GLY A 97 13.60 24.41 25.21
C GLY A 97 14.32 24.09 26.51
N ALA A 98 14.34 22.82 26.93
CA ALA A 98 15.07 22.36 28.10
C ALA A 98 16.59 22.58 27.95
N VAL A 99 17.16 22.23 26.79
CA VAL A 99 18.56 22.48 26.45
C VAL A 99 18.88 23.97 26.51
N SER A 100 18.05 24.82 25.89
CA SER A 100 18.22 26.27 25.84
C SER A 100 18.10 26.92 27.21
N PHE A 101 17.16 26.43 28.01
CA PHE A 101 16.93 26.90 29.36
C PHE A 101 18.11 26.59 30.29
N ILE A 102 18.56 25.33 30.30
CA ILE A 102 19.72 24.87 31.09
C ILE A 102 21.00 25.57 30.63
N SER A 103 21.13 25.82 29.32
CA SER A 103 22.23 26.57 28.72
C SER A 103 22.38 27.97 29.33
N ILE A 104 21.27 28.66 29.60
CA ILE A 104 21.29 30.00 30.18
C ILE A 104 21.58 29.94 31.68
N TYR A 105 20.98 28.97 32.37
CA TYR A 105 21.18 28.79 33.81
C TYR A 105 22.62 28.45 34.19
N ALA A 106 23.36 27.80 33.30
CA ALA A 106 24.74 27.39 33.53
C ALA A 106 25.66 28.51 34.03
N GLY A 107 25.46 29.76 33.58
CA GLY A 107 26.18 30.98 33.99
C GLY A 107 27.72 30.97 33.79
N ILE A 108 28.31 29.79 33.58
CA ILE A 108 29.73 29.50 33.55
C ILE A 108 29.99 28.73 32.25
N VAL A 109 30.65 29.41 31.31
CA VAL A 109 31.05 28.87 30.00
C VAL A 109 31.77 27.52 30.13
N LYS A 110 32.50 27.28 31.23
CA LYS A 110 33.27 26.05 31.51
C LYS A 110 32.42 24.77 31.55
N ARG A 111 31.13 24.84 31.89
CA ARG A 111 30.25 23.67 32.04
C ARG A 111 29.22 23.54 30.93
N TRP A 112 29.21 24.47 29.98
CA TRP A 112 28.09 24.68 29.08
C TRP A 112 27.83 23.49 28.14
N LEU A 113 28.86 22.99 27.46
CA LEU A 113 28.76 21.82 26.57
C LEU A 113 28.31 20.56 27.32
N PHE A 114 28.85 20.35 28.52
CA PHE A 114 28.48 19.21 29.36
C PHE A 114 27.01 19.27 29.80
N LEU A 115 26.52 20.47 30.14
CA LEU A 115 25.13 20.68 30.51
C LEU A 115 24.19 20.57 29.30
N ILE A 116 24.60 21.01 28.11
CA ILE A 116 23.85 20.75 26.86
C ILE A 116 23.79 19.25 26.60
N PHE A 117 24.92 18.55 26.69
CA PHE A 117 24.98 17.10 26.52
C PHE A 117 24.04 16.37 27.49
N ILE A 118 24.14 16.62 28.80
CA ILE A 118 23.27 15.97 29.79
C ILE A 118 21.80 16.32 29.54
N SER A 119 21.49 17.60 29.30
CA SER A 119 20.11 18.03 29.09
C SER A 119 19.50 17.43 27.83
N ALA A 120 20.24 17.40 26.72
CA ALA A 120 19.82 16.73 25.49
C ALA A 120 19.63 15.23 25.72
N PHE A 121 20.62 14.55 26.33
CA PHE A 121 20.55 13.12 26.62
C PHE A 121 19.34 12.77 27.48
N VAL A 122 19.17 13.43 28.62
CA VAL A 122 18.06 13.15 29.56
C VAL A 122 16.71 13.49 28.93
N SER A 123 16.59 14.65 28.25
CA SER A 123 15.31 15.04 27.65
C SER A 123 14.89 14.11 26.51
N LEU A 124 15.81 13.69 25.64
CA LEU A 124 15.53 12.74 24.56
C LEU A 124 15.10 11.38 25.11
N ASN A 125 15.81 10.83 26.11
CA ASN A 125 15.43 9.56 26.74
C ASN A 125 14.07 9.63 27.45
N ILE A 126 13.75 10.76 28.09
CA ILE A 126 12.41 10.97 28.67
C ILE A 126 11.36 11.00 27.56
N MET A 127 11.60 11.69 26.45
CA MET A 127 10.66 11.73 25.33
C MET A 127 10.46 10.36 24.70
N ASP A 128 11.51 9.56 24.52
CA ASP A 128 11.39 8.19 24.01
C ASP A 128 10.60 7.30 24.98
N ALA A 129 10.87 7.43 26.29
CA ALA A 129 10.10 6.71 27.31
C ALA A 129 8.62 7.13 27.29
N LEU A 130 8.31 8.41 27.15
CA LEU A 130 6.93 8.90 27.03
C LEU A 130 6.26 8.40 25.73
N SER A 131 6.97 8.42 24.61
CA SER A 131 6.48 7.90 23.34
C SER A 131 6.18 6.40 23.41
N SER A 132 6.95 5.64 24.19
CA SER A 132 6.71 4.21 24.41
C SER A 132 5.43 3.89 25.18
N LEU A 133 4.85 4.88 25.89
CA LEU A 133 3.57 4.74 26.59
C LEU A 133 2.36 4.99 25.68
N LEU A 134 2.56 5.39 24.43
CA LEU A 134 1.48 5.59 23.47
C LEU A 134 0.98 4.24 22.93
N PRO A 135 -0.28 4.13 22.47
CA PRO A 135 -0.90 2.86 22.06
C PRO A 135 -0.18 2.11 20.92
N ASN A 136 0.65 2.82 20.15
CA ASN A 136 1.43 2.29 19.03
C ASN A 136 2.89 2.77 19.19
N PRO A 137 3.68 2.17 20.10
CA PRO A 137 5.07 2.58 20.28
C PRO A 137 5.87 2.24 19.01
N PRO A 138 6.86 3.06 18.64
CA PRO A 138 7.75 2.72 17.54
C PRO A 138 8.52 1.43 17.83
N ASP A 139 8.70 0.57 16.82
CA ASP A 139 9.31 -0.78 16.92
C ASP A 139 10.82 -0.79 17.23
N VAL A 140 11.41 0.33 17.66
CA VAL A 140 12.84 0.39 17.98
C VAL A 140 13.05 -0.02 19.43
N GLU A 141 13.95 -0.99 19.65
CA GLU A 141 14.34 -1.41 20.99
C GLU A 141 14.84 -0.20 21.79
N PHE A 142 14.26 0.01 22.98
CA PHE A 142 14.59 1.16 23.84
C PHE A 142 16.10 1.27 24.13
N SER A 143 16.78 0.13 24.31
CA SER A 143 18.24 0.06 24.47
C SER A 143 19.02 0.74 23.33
N MET A 144 18.57 0.55 22.09
CA MET A 144 19.20 1.16 20.92
C MET A 144 18.95 2.67 20.88
N ASN A 145 17.75 3.12 21.28
CA ASN A 145 17.46 4.55 21.44
C ASN A 145 18.38 5.20 22.48
N VAL A 146 18.67 4.54 23.61
CA VAL A 146 19.60 5.09 24.61
C VAL A 146 20.99 5.32 24.01
N ILE A 147 21.51 4.36 23.23
CA ILE A 147 22.83 4.47 22.58
C ILE A 147 22.81 5.59 21.54
N CYS A 148 21.78 5.64 20.68
CA CYS A 148 21.63 6.70 19.68
C CYS A 148 21.49 8.09 20.32
N ASN A 149 20.75 8.22 21.43
CA ASN A 149 20.64 9.45 22.20
C ASN A 149 21.96 9.85 22.85
N LEU A 150 22.78 8.90 23.31
CA LEU A 150 24.10 9.19 23.85
C LEU A 150 25.00 9.81 22.78
N VAL A 151 25.09 9.17 21.60
CA VAL A 151 25.90 9.68 20.49
C VAL A 151 25.33 11.00 19.95
N GLY A 152 24.01 11.06 19.76
CA GLY A 152 23.29 12.23 19.26
C GLY A 152 23.43 13.43 20.18
N SER A 153 23.33 13.26 21.50
CA SER A 153 23.49 14.35 22.47
C SER A 153 24.91 14.92 22.50
N ILE A 154 25.95 14.10 22.24
CA ILE A 154 27.31 14.59 22.04
C ILE A 154 27.36 15.51 20.81
N LEU A 155 26.83 15.07 19.68
CA LEU A 155 26.78 15.87 18.44
C LEU A 155 25.98 17.16 18.62
N ILE A 156 24.80 17.09 19.24
CA ILE A 156 23.96 18.24 19.57
C ILE A 156 24.74 19.23 20.43
N SER A 157 25.49 18.76 21.43
CA SER A 157 26.29 19.64 22.29
C SER A 157 27.36 20.43 21.52
N PHE A 158 28.02 19.80 20.54
CA PHE A 158 28.98 20.46 19.68
C PHE A 158 28.33 21.46 18.72
N LEU A 159 27.23 21.07 18.05
CA LEU A 159 26.54 21.93 17.08
C LEU A 159 25.87 23.12 17.75
N ALA A 160 25.19 22.91 18.89
CA ALA A 160 24.63 23.99 19.69
C ALA A 160 25.74 24.90 20.26
N GLY A 161 26.87 24.30 20.65
CA GLY A 161 28.10 24.98 21.03
C GLY A 161 28.61 25.95 19.96
N ALA A 162 28.78 25.44 18.74
CA ALA A 162 29.20 26.21 17.57
C ALA A 162 28.19 27.31 17.20
N ASN A 163 26.89 27.00 17.26
CA ASN A 163 25.83 27.96 16.98
C ASN A 163 25.86 29.17 17.92
N PHE A 164 26.05 28.93 19.22
CA PHE A 164 26.21 30.01 20.20
C PHE A 164 27.47 30.84 20.00
N TRP A 165 28.57 30.20 19.59
CA TRP A 165 29.78 30.92 19.25
C TRP A 165 29.57 31.82 18.03
N LEU A 166 28.88 31.34 16.99
CA LEU A 166 28.48 32.14 15.83
C LEU A 166 27.62 33.33 16.25
N TYR A 167 26.59 33.11 17.09
CA TYR A 167 25.78 34.19 17.67
C TYR A 167 26.63 35.26 18.34
N ARG A 168 27.61 34.84 19.16
CA ARG A 168 28.52 35.77 19.84
C ARG A 168 29.38 36.54 18.85
N LEU A 169 29.92 35.88 17.82
CA LEU A 169 30.72 36.55 16.79
C LEU A 169 29.90 37.58 16.02
N VAL A 170 28.71 37.21 15.57
CA VAL A 170 27.79 38.12 14.86
C VAL A 170 27.45 39.31 15.74
N ARG A 171 27.15 39.09 17.02
CA ARG A 171 26.86 40.18 17.96
C ARG A 171 28.05 41.10 18.20
N LEU A 172 29.28 40.57 18.23
CA LEU A 172 30.51 41.35 18.42
C LEU A 172 30.89 42.19 17.20
N HIS A 173 30.59 41.71 15.99
CA HIS A 173 31.00 42.36 14.73
C HIS A 173 29.85 43.10 14.01
N SER A 174 28.61 42.93 14.44
CA SER A 174 27.45 43.64 13.90
C SER A 174 27.46 45.11 14.33
N SER A 175 26.71 45.94 13.60
CA SER A 175 26.55 47.40 13.78
C SER A 175 26.59 47.87 15.24
N SER A 176 27.10 49.08 15.49
CA SER A 176 27.12 49.73 16.81
C SER A 176 25.74 49.86 17.49
N VAL A 177 24.64 49.71 16.73
CA VAL A 177 23.27 49.71 17.26
C VAL A 177 22.94 48.37 17.91
N LYS A 178 22.79 48.37 19.24
CA LYS A 178 22.53 47.17 20.07
C LYS A 178 21.34 46.34 19.58
N ILE A 179 20.23 46.96 19.21
CA ILE A 179 19.00 46.26 18.78
C ILE A 179 19.25 45.46 17.50
N ILE A 180 19.88 46.09 16.50
CA ILE A 180 20.22 45.43 15.23
C ILE A 180 21.17 44.26 15.47
N SER A 181 22.19 44.43 16.33
CA SER A 181 23.11 43.35 16.68
C SER A 181 22.42 42.15 17.35
N GLN A 182 21.39 42.39 18.16
CA GLN A 182 20.62 41.35 18.84
C GLN A 182 19.74 40.57 17.86
N PHE A 183 19.04 41.27 16.95
CA PHE A 183 18.22 40.63 15.92
C PHE A 183 19.08 39.89 14.88
N ALA A 184 20.21 40.46 14.46
CA ALA A 184 21.16 39.79 13.59
C ALA A 184 21.71 38.51 14.23
N GLY A 185 22.05 38.57 15.52
CA GLY A 185 22.41 37.38 16.30
C GLY A 185 21.29 36.34 16.32
N ALA A 186 20.06 36.74 16.66
CA ALA A 186 18.90 35.84 16.68
C ALA A 186 18.64 35.18 15.32
N ALA A 187 18.70 35.94 14.23
CA ALA A 187 18.56 35.43 12.87
C ALA A 187 19.68 34.44 12.52
N SER A 188 20.92 34.72 12.91
CA SER A 188 22.05 33.80 12.68
C SER A 188 21.88 32.46 13.39
N LEU A 189 21.30 32.45 14.60
CA LEU A 189 21.00 31.21 15.32
C LEU A 189 20.04 30.32 14.55
N ILE A 190 18.92 30.89 14.12
CA ILE A 190 17.88 30.17 13.38
C ILE A 190 18.43 29.70 12.03
N ALA A 191 19.10 30.59 11.29
CA ALA A 191 19.71 30.27 10.00
C ALA A 191 20.70 29.11 10.12
N PHE A 192 21.54 29.09 11.16
CA PHE A 192 22.46 27.97 11.40
C PHE A 192 21.72 26.65 11.63
N GLY A 193 20.69 26.64 12.47
CA GLY A 193 19.89 25.43 12.72
C GLY A 193 19.22 24.90 11.43
N VAL A 194 18.61 25.79 10.65
CA VAL A 194 17.99 25.44 9.36
C VAL A 194 19.02 24.92 8.36
N LEU A 195 20.18 25.56 8.23
CA LEU A 195 21.24 25.14 7.32
C LEU A 195 21.84 23.79 7.70
N ILE A 196 22.05 23.53 8.99
CA ILE A 196 22.49 22.22 9.47
C ILE A 196 21.42 21.17 9.16
N SER A 197 20.15 21.46 9.43
CA SER A 197 19.04 20.53 9.16
C SER A 197 18.92 20.22 7.66
N ALA A 198 19.01 21.23 6.79
CA ALA A 198 19.00 21.06 5.34
C ALA A 198 20.25 20.33 4.81
N GLY A 199 21.44 20.62 5.37
CA GLY A 199 22.68 19.90 5.02
C GLY A 199 22.60 18.43 5.42
N CYS A 200 22.06 18.15 6.60
CA CYS A 200 21.73 16.81 7.06
C CYS A 200 20.74 16.09 6.13
N TYR A 201 19.69 16.78 5.67
CA TYR A 201 18.76 16.26 4.67
C TYR A 201 19.47 15.88 3.37
N LEU A 202 20.29 16.78 2.81
CA LEU A 202 21.03 16.52 1.57
C LEU A 202 22.01 15.36 1.73
N GLY A 203 22.69 15.27 2.88
CA GLY A 203 23.54 14.13 3.20
C GLY A 203 22.74 12.83 3.30
N TYR A 204 21.59 12.87 3.97
CA TYR A 204 20.67 11.73 4.06
C TYR A 204 20.20 11.28 2.68
N GLU A 205 19.68 12.19 1.88
CA GLU A 205 19.17 11.92 0.54
C GLU A 205 20.28 11.39 -0.38
N GLN A 206 21.48 11.96 -0.29
CA GLN A 206 22.59 11.53 -1.12
C GLN A 206 23.11 10.15 -0.76
N PHE A 207 23.25 9.82 0.53
CA PHE A 207 23.91 8.58 0.96
C PHE A 207 22.94 7.45 1.30
N PHE A 208 21.78 7.77 1.89
CA PHE A 208 20.86 6.81 2.50
C PHE A 208 19.52 6.69 1.79
N ALA A 209 19.21 7.53 0.79
CA ALA A 209 18.04 7.28 -0.05
C ALA A 209 18.21 5.96 -0.83
N ASN A 210 17.11 5.22 -0.96
CA ASN A 210 17.09 4.00 -1.76
C ASN A 210 17.36 4.33 -3.22
N LEU A 211 18.31 3.63 -3.82
CA LEU A 211 18.47 3.70 -5.27
C LEU A 211 17.35 2.88 -5.92
N PRO A 212 16.71 3.42 -6.96
CA PRO A 212 15.78 2.62 -7.74
C PRO A 212 16.56 1.51 -8.44
N ILE A 213 15.98 0.31 -8.48
CA ILE A 213 16.55 -0.86 -9.14
C ILE A 213 15.73 -1.20 -10.37
N GLN A 214 16.41 -1.60 -11.45
CA GLN A 214 15.72 -2.25 -12.55
C GLN A 214 15.46 -3.69 -12.15
N PHE A 215 14.25 -4.18 -12.42
CA PHE A 215 13.91 -5.55 -12.14
C PHE A 215 13.14 -6.16 -13.30
N GLU A 216 13.32 -7.46 -13.48
CA GLU A 216 12.56 -8.27 -14.41
C GLU A 216 12.36 -9.65 -13.78
N PHE A 217 11.14 -10.16 -13.79
CA PHE A 217 10.89 -11.54 -13.43
C PHE A 217 9.92 -12.24 -14.39
N LEU A 218 10.16 -13.53 -14.56
CA LEU A 218 9.28 -14.45 -15.27
C LEU A 218 8.73 -15.45 -14.26
N ALA A 219 7.42 -15.46 -14.09
CA ALA A 219 6.74 -16.38 -13.19
C ALA A 219 5.86 -17.34 -13.98
N LYS A 220 5.97 -18.63 -13.67
CA LYS A 220 5.15 -19.69 -14.23
C LYS A 220 4.14 -20.14 -13.17
N ALA A 221 2.99 -20.66 -13.60
CA ALA A 221 2.07 -21.29 -12.67
C ALA A 221 2.71 -22.52 -11.97
N PRO A 222 2.38 -22.78 -10.68
CA PRO A 222 1.62 -21.93 -9.78
C PRO A 222 2.39 -20.67 -9.31
N VAL A 223 1.76 -19.51 -9.43
CA VAL A 223 2.22 -18.25 -8.82
C VAL A 223 1.03 -17.46 -8.32
N SER A 224 1.14 -16.82 -7.17
CA SER A 224 0.11 -15.93 -6.63
C SER A 224 0.71 -14.65 -6.10
N GLY A 225 -0.13 -13.65 -5.90
CA GLY A 225 0.32 -12.37 -5.42
C GLY A 225 -0.76 -11.31 -5.49
N TRP A 226 -0.32 -10.06 -5.54
CA TRP A 226 -1.21 -8.92 -5.67
C TRP A 226 -0.56 -7.82 -6.49
N ILE A 227 -1.39 -7.01 -7.11
CA ILE A 227 -1.01 -5.90 -7.97
C ILE A 227 -1.82 -4.68 -7.61
N VAL A 228 -1.21 -3.50 -7.75
CA VAL A 228 -1.85 -2.20 -7.50
C VAL A 228 -1.61 -1.29 -8.69
N GLU A 229 -2.62 -0.49 -9.01
CA GLU A 229 -2.60 0.55 -10.04
C GLU A 229 -1.41 1.53 -9.83
N PRO A 230 -0.77 1.99 -10.92
CA PRO A 230 0.28 2.99 -10.83
C PRO A 230 -0.21 4.31 -10.23
N THR A 231 0.66 4.94 -9.43
CA THR A 231 0.36 6.23 -8.76
C THR A 231 0.21 7.41 -9.73
N ASN A 232 0.61 7.24 -10.99
CA ASN A 232 0.49 8.25 -12.04
C ASN A 232 -0.92 8.38 -12.64
N GLY A 233 -1.91 7.64 -12.11
CA GLY A 233 -3.31 7.75 -12.53
C GLY A 233 -3.62 7.13 -13.89
N LYS A 234 -2.70 6.33 -14.47
CA LYS A 234 -3.02 5.52 -15.63
C LYS A 234 -3.97 4.39 -15.22
N PRO A 235 -5.09 4.18 -15.95
CA PRO A 235 -6.06 3.16 -15.59
C PRO A 235 -5.41 1.78 -15.60
N PHE A 236 -5.45 1.11 -14.46
CA PHE A 236 -5.04 -0.29 -14.36
C PHE A 236 -6.12 -1.20 -14.96
N ASN A 237 -5.74 -1.96 -15.99
CA ASN A 237 -6.53 -3.09 -16.47
C ASN A 237 -5.94 -4.37 -15.87
N SER A 238 -6.80 -5.25 -15.36
CA SER A 238 -6.43 -6.51 -14.69
C SER A 238 -5.39 -7.35 -15.46
N LEU A 239 -4.78 -8.35 -14.80
CA LEU A 239 -3.93 -9.34 -15.48
C LEU A 239 -4.69 -10.21 -16.49
N ILE A 240 -6.02 -10.19 -16.49
CA ILE A 240 -6.84 -10.95 -17.43
C ILE A 240 -6.59 -10.40 -18.84
N PRO A 241 -6.13 -11.24 -19.78
CA PRO A 241 -5.73 -10.79 -21.10
C PRO A 241 -6.93 -10.24 -21.87
N GLY A 242 -6.85 -8.97 -22.27
CA GLY A 242 -7.78 -8.26 -23.15
C GLY A 242 -7.69 -8.70 -24.61
N VAL A 243 -7.19 -9.90 -24.87
CA VAL A 243 -7.05 -10.51 -26.20
C VAL A 243 -7.98 -11.69 -26.37
N LYS A 244 -8.15 -12.13 -27.63
CA LYS A 244 -8.98 -13.29 -27.95
C LYS A 244 -8.28 -14.61 -27.59
N PHE A 245 -8.96 -15.50 -26.88
CA PHE A 245 -8.55 -16.89 -26.62
C PHE A 245 -9.75 -17.83 -26.47
N ASP A 246 -9.51 -19.14 -26.56
CA ASP A 246 -10.51 -20.18 -26.28
C ASP A 246 -10.49 -20.52 -24.78
N GLY A 247 -11.64 -20.39 -24.13
CA GLY A 247 -11.72 -20.43 -22.68
C GLY A 247 -13.12 -20.11 -22.14
N TYR A 248 -13.23 -20.04 -20.82
CA TYR A 248 -14.43 -19.58 -20.13
C TYR A 248 -14.05 -18.73 -18.93
N SER A 249 -14.99 -17.91 -18.47
CA SER A 249 -14.88 -17.22 -17.20
C SER A 249 -15.89 -17.74 -16.20
N ARG A 250 -15.53 -17.59 -14.94
CA ARG A 250 -16.30 -18.03 -13.80
C ARG A 250 -16.16 -16.98 -12.73
N THR A 251 -17.26 -16.37 -12.33
CA THR A 251 -17.29 -15.32 -11.31
C THR A 251 -18.19 -15.77 -10.18
N SER A 252 -17.61 -15.88 -8.99
CA SER A 252 -18.33 -16.18 -7.76
C SER A 252 -18.42 -14.94 -6.89
N SER A 253 -19.61 -14.64 -6.38
CA SER A 253 -19.83 -13.57 -5.41
C SER A 253 -20.48 -14.14 -4.15
N THR A 254 -20.07 -13.64 -2.99
CA THR A 254 -20.70 -14.03 -1.71
C THR A 254 -21.72 -13.01 -1.21
N LYS A 255 -21.76 -11.83 -1.84
CA LYS A 255 -22.60 -10.69 -1.47
C LYS A 255 -23.03 -9.91 -2.72
N GLY A 256 -24.03 -9.06 -2.55
CA GLY A 256 -24.51 -8.20 -3.63
C GLY A 256 -25.39 -8.93 -4.65
N GLY A 257 -26.11 -8.13 -5.43
CA GLY A 257 -26.86 -8.60 -6.59
C GLY A 257 -26.01 -8.48 -7.85
N ILE A 258 -26.05 -9.50 -8.70
CA ILE A 258 -25.34 -9.49 -9.98
C ILE A 258 -26.31 -9.08 -11.07
N ALA A 259 -25.97 -8.03 -11.79
CA ALA A 259 -26.67 -7.65 -13.01
C ALA A 259 -25.72 -7.80 -14.19
N GLY A 260 -26.24 -8.32 -15.29
CA GLY A 260 -25.52 -8.38 -16.54
C GLY A 260 -26.39 -8.05 -17.74
N SER A 261 -25.73 -7.61 -18.80
CA SER A 261 -26.33 -7.26 -20.08
C SER A 261 -25.49 -7.84 -21.19
N TRP A 262 -26.12 -8.65 -22.03
CA TRP A 262 -25.61 -9.02 -23.33
C TRP A 262 -26.21 -8.09 -24.38
N THR A 263 -25.37 -7.62 -25.29
CA THR A 263 -25.77 -6.76 -26.38
C THR A 263 -25.13 -7.26 -27.66
N ARG A 264 -25.93 -7.25 -28.74
CA ARG A 264 -25.40 -7.43 -30.08
C ARG A 264 -24.60 -6.18 -30.46
N ALA A 265 -23.35 -6.38 -30.87
CA ALA A 265 -22.45 -5.31 -31.30
C ALA A 265 -22.60 -5.00 -32.80
N ALA A 266 -22.74 -6.04 -33.64
CA ALA A 266 -22.87 -5.89 -35.10
C ALA A 266 -24.32 -6.14 -35.55
N ALA A 267 -24.87 -5.27 -36.41
CA ALA A 267 -26.25 -5.41 -36.90
C ALA A 267 -26.46 -6.60 -37.85
N SER A 268 -25.38 -7.23 -38.32
CA SER A 268 -25.36 -8.21 -39.41
C SER A 268 -25.80 -9.63 -39.04
N ARG A 269 -25.94 -9.95 -37.74
CA ARG A 269 -26.24 -11.32 -37.31
C ARG A 269 -27.36 -11.35 -36.28
N ASP A 270 -28.34 -12.19 -36.49
CA ASP A 270 -29.40 -12.42 -35.51
C ASP A 270 -28.98 -13.51 -34.52
N TYR A 271 -29.47 -13.38 -33.27
CA TYR A 271 -29.20 -14.34 -32.22
C TYR A 271 -30.54 -14.87 -31.67
N ARG A 272 -30.57 -16.17 -31.40
CA ARG A 272 -31.63 -16.83 -30.67
C ARG A 272 -31.19 -17.05 -29.24
N LEU A 273 -32.04 -16.65 -28.28
CA LEU A 273 -31.84 -16.92 -26.86
C LEU A 273 -32.71 -18.10 -26.44
N GLU A 274 -32.05 -19.08 -25.84
CA GLU A 274 -32.68 -20.23 -25.20
C GLU A 274 -32.40 -20.19 -23.69
N ALA A 275 -33.40 -20.45 -22.84
CA ALA A 275 -33.19 -20.58 -21.40
C ALA A 275 -33.65 -21.95 -20.87
N THR A 276 -32.91 -22.48 -19.91
CA THR A 276 -33.18 -23.77 -19.25
C THR A 276 -32.92 -23.64 -17.75
N LEU A 277 -33.82 -24.15 -16.92
CA LEU A 277 -33.67 -24.13 -15.47
C LEU A 277 -33.08 -25.46 -15.00
N PHE A 278 -32.12 -25.37 -14.08
CA PHE A 278 -31.47 -26.49 -13.43
C PHE A 278 -31.50 -26.29 -11.92
N LEU A 279 -31.60 -27.40 -11.19
CA LEU A 279 -31.63 -27.46 -9.74
C LEU A 279 -30.48 -28.33 -9.25
N ASP A 280 -29.82 -27.89 -8.18
CA ASP A 280 -28.76 -28.64 -7.48
C ASP A 280 -27.58 -29.09 -8.35
N CYS A 281 -27.28 -28.36 -9.42
CA CYS A 281 -26.14 -28.66 -10.27
C CYS A 281 -24.87 -28.03 -9.71
N ALA A 282 -23.88 -28.87 -9.41
CA ALA A 282 -22.55 -28.42 -9.04
C ALA A 282 -21.81 -27.87 -10.29
N GLN A 283 -20.77 -27.09 -10.04
CA GLN A 283 -20.03 -26.35 -11.06
C GLN A 283 -19.46 -27.24 -12.18
N ASP A 284 -18.78 -28.32 -11.81
CA ASP A 284 -18.16 -29.23 -12.77
C ASP A 284 -19.18 -30.01 -13.61
N GLU A 285 -20.41 -30.14 -13.10
CA GLU A 285 -21.51 -30.78 -13.78
C GLU A 285 -22.14 -29.82 -14.80
N LEU A 286 -22.32 -28.54 -14.46
CA LEU A 286 -22.90 -27.51 -15.35
C LEU A 286 -22.21 -27.46 -16.71
N LEU A 287 -20.88 -27.58 -16.73
CA LEU A 287 -20.08 -27.54 -17.97
C LEU A 287 -20.24 -28.78 -18.85
N LYS A 288 -20.77 -29.88 -18.30
CA LYS A 288 -20.94 -31.19 -18.96
C LYS A 288 -22.39 -31.48 -19.36
N LEU A 289 -23.36 -30.70 -18.88
CA LEU A 289 -24.76 -30.94 -19.18
C LEU A 289 -25.06 -30.72 -20.66
N PRO A 290 -25.76 -31.65 -21.33
CA PRO A 290 -26.22 -31.43 -22.69
C PRO A 290 -27.28 -30.31 -22.70
N ALA A 291 -27.32 -29.56 -23.81
CA ALA A 291 -28.43 -28.66 -24.09
C ALA A 291 -29.69 -29.52 -24.32
N GLY A 292 -30.48 -29.74 -23.26
CA GLY A 292 -31.81 -30.35 -23.39
C GLY A 292 -32.75 -29.43 -24.18
N ARG A 293 -34.01 -29.84 -24.35
CA ARG A 293 -35.04 -28.96 -24.95
C ARG A 293 -35.11 -27.65 -24.16
N PRO A 294 -35.04 -26.46 -24.75
CA PRO A 294 -35.15 -25.22 -23.98
C PRO A 294 -36.56 -25.02 -23.43
N GLY A 295 -36.67 -24.41 -22.24
CA GLY A 295 -37.97 -24.03 -21.65
C GLY A 295 -38.48 -22.69 -22.14
N PHE A 296 -37.56 -21.83 -22.60
CA PHE A 296 -37.87 -20.53 -23.19
C PHE A 296 -37.03 -20.36 -24.44
N VAL A 297 -37.67 -19.86 -25.50
CA VAL A 297 -37.02 -19.55 -26.78
C VAL A 297 -37.51 -18.20 -27.27
N THR A 298 -36.58 -17.34 -27.67
CA THR A 298 -36.88 -16.11 -28.40
C THR A 298 -35.84 -15.88 -29.48
N ASP A 299 -36.33 -15.59 -30.69
CA ASP A 299 -35.49 -15.28 -31.84
C ASP A 299 -35.17 -13.78 -31.91
N ASN A 300 -34.21 -13.42 -32.77
CA ASN A 300 -33.84 -12.04 -33.11
C ASN A 300 -33.57 -11.16 -31.88
N VAL A 301 -32.77 -11.67 -30.94
CA VAL A 301 -32.41 -10.97 -29.70
C VAL A 301 -31.37 -9.90 -29.98
N LYS A 302 -31.73 -8.65 -29.71
CA LYS A 302 -30.81 -7.50 -29.82
C LYS A 302 -30.07 -7.21 -28.52
N SER A 303 -30.77 -7.42 -27.41
CA SER A 303 -30.24 -7.21 -26.07
C SER A 303 -30.91 -8.18 -25.09
N PHE A 304 -30.12 -8.69 -24.17
CA PHE A 304 -30.54 -9.53 -23.07
C PHE A 304 -29.99 -8.94 -21.78
N ARG A 305 -30.81 -8.77 -20.76
CA ARG A 305 -30.37 -8.35 -19.42
C ARG A 305 -30.78 -9.40 -18.43
N PHE A 306 -29.94 -9.73 -17.46
CA PHE A 306 -30.31 -10.53 -16.31
C PHE A 306 -29.95 -9.79 -15.02
N ASP A 307 -30.69 -10.09 -13.96
CA ASP A 307 -30.54 -9.48 -12.64
C ASP A 307 -30.84 -10.55 -11.58
N ILE A 308 -29.90 -10.75 -10.67
CA ILE A 308 -29.99 -11.65 -9.52
C ILE A 308 -29.91 -10.76 -8.28
N ASP A 309 -30.91 -10.83 -7.42
CA ASP A 309 -31.11 -9.86 -6.34
C ASP A 309 -29.97 -9.80 -5.32
N SER A 310 -29.61 -10.94 -4.73
CA SER A 310 -28.59 -11.02 -3.68
C SER A 310 -28.22 -12.46 -3.31
N GLY A 311 -27.03 -12.64 -2.77
CA GLY A 311 -26.61 -13.88 -2.11
C GLY A 311 -25.38 -14.51 -2.73
N THR A 312 -25.09 -15.75 -2.33
CA THR A 312 -24.01 -16.51 -2.98
C THR A 312 -24.44 -16.83 -4.40
N THR A 313 -23.77 -16.19 -5.35
CA THR A 313 -24.09 -16.24 -6.76
C THR A 313 -22.87 -16.65 -7.55
N GLU A 314 -23.11 -17.31 -8.66
CA GLU A 314 -22.06 -17.72 -9.55
C GLU A 314 -22.50 -17.55 -10.99
N ILE A 315 -21.64 -16.89 -11.77
CA ILE A 315 -21.82 -16.68 -13.20
C ILE A 315 -20.72 -17.43 -13.92
N VAL A 316 -21.09 -18.31 -14.85
CA VAL A 316 -20.13 -18.95 -15.77
C VAL A 316 -20.45 -18.48 -17.17
N ALA A 317 -19.48 -17.89 -17.88
CA ALA A 317 -19.61 -17.50 -19.27
C ALA A 317 -18.64 -18.32 -20.12
N LYS A 318 -19.19 -19.23 -20.93
CA LYS A 318 -18.45 -20.10 -21.86
C LYS A 318 -18.83 -19.74 -23.29
N PRO A 319 -18.09 -18.82 -23.91
CA PRO A 319 -18.19 -18.64 -25.33
C PRO A 319 -17.63 -19.86 -26.07
N GLU A 320 -18.16 -20.14 -27.25
CA GLU A 320 -17.58 -21.07 -28.21
C GLU A 320 -16.53 -20.32 -29.04
N GLY A 321 -15.41 -20.97 -29.37
CA GLY A 321 -14.36 -20.34 -30.18
C GLY A 321 -13.55 -19.25 -29.45
N LEU A 322 -12.99 -18.33 -30.22
CA LEU A 322 -12.07 -17.30 -29.71
C LEU A 322 -12.84 -16.09 -29.18
N SER A 323 -12.67 -15.79 -27.89
CA SER A 323 -13.33 -14.67 -27.22
C SER A 323 -12.36 -13.80 -26.43
N LYS A 324 -12.68 -12.50 -26.35
CA LYS A 324 -11.96 -11.51 -25.59
C LYS A 324 -12.61 -11.34 -24.23
N PHE A 325 -11.80 -11.40 -23.19
CA PHE A 325 -12.23 -11.18 -21.81
C PHE A 325 -11.55 -9.93 -21.29
N ASN A 326 -12.29 -9.05 -20.63
CA ASN A 326 -11.72 -7.84 -20.04
C ASN A 326 -12.34 -7.61 -18.67
N LEU A 327 -11.49 -7.50 -17.65
CA LEU A 327 -11.90 -7.13 -16.31
C LEU A 327 -11.34 -5.74 -16.01
N LYS A 328 -12.25 -4.80 -15.79
CA LYS A 328 -11.94 -3.51 -15.18
C LYS A 328 -11.99 -3.72 -13.66
N ALA A 329 -10.82 -3.88 -13.07
CA ALA A 329 -10.65 -4.14 -11.64
C ALA A 329 -10.63 -2.85 -10.81
N GLU A 330 -10.75 -2.99 -9.50
CA GLU A 330 -10.42 -1.94 -8.54
C GLU A 330 -8.91 -1.66 -8.50
N LYS A 331 -8.53 -0.58 -7.80
CA LYS A 331 -7.14 -0.09 -7.71
C LYS A 331 -6.13 -1.13 -7.23
N ALA A 332 -6.58 -2.17 -6.54
CA ALA A 332 -5.76 -3.26 -6.05
C ALA A 332 -6.48 -4.58 -6.31
N ALA A 333 -5.70 -5.62 -6.65
CA ALA A 333 -6.24 -6.94 -6.86
C ALA A 333 -5.26 -8.03 -6.45
N SER A 334 -5.79 -9.11 -5.86
CA SER A 334 -5.06 -10.37 -5.72
C SER A 334 -5.18 -11.17 -7.00
N TYR A 335 -4.14 -11.94 -7.32
CA TYR A 335 -4.15 -12.84 -8.45
C TYR A 335 -3.51 -14.19 -8.10
N THR A 336 -3.95 -15.23 -8.81
CA THR A 336 -3.31 -16.54 -8.83
C THR A 336 -3.31 -17.07 -10.25
N LEU A 337 -2.16 -17.60 -10.69
CA LEU A 337 -2.01 -18.36 -11.92
C LEU A 337 -1.87 -19.83 -11.55
N ASN A 338 -2.77 -20.67 -12.03
CA ASN A 338 -2.77 -22.12 -11.82
C ASN A 338 -2.60 -22.84 -13.16
N GLN A 339 -1.82 -23.92 -13.16
CA GLN A 339 -1.73 -24.81 -14.31
C GLN A 339 -2.64 -26.00 -14.06
N GLU A 340 -3.64 -26.16 -14.91
CA GLU A 340 -4.61 -27.23 -14.82
C GLU A 340 -4.17 -28.44 -15.67
N GLU A 341 -4.84 -29.58 -15.47
CA GLU A 341 -4.60 -30.79 -16.27
C GLU A 341 -4.78 -30.51 -17.77
N GLY A 342 -3.84 -31.00 -18.59
CA GLY A 342 -3.82 -30.75 -20.03
C GLY A 342 -3.13 -29.45 -20.46
N GLY A 343 -2.50 -28.71 -19.53
CA GLY A 343 -1.66 -27.56 -19.84
C GLY A 343 -2.42 -26.25 -20.05
N SER A 344 -3.68 -26.21 -19.62
CA SER A 344 -4.47 -24.99 -19.53
C SER A 344 -4.03 -24.11 -18.37
N LEU A 345 -4.37 -22.83 -18.46
CA LEU A 345 -4.00 -21.81 -17.49
C LEU A 345 -5.26 -21.20 -16.86
N GLY A 346 -5.39 -21.30 -15.55
CA GLY A 346 -6.38 -20.59 -14.77
C GLY A 346 -5.81 -19.29 -14.22
N ILE A 347 -6.50 -18.18 -14.45
CA ILE A 347 -6.19 -16.87 -13.86
C ILE A 347 -7.30 -16.52 -12.88
N ILE A 348 -7.02 -16.57 -11.59
CA ILE A 348 -7.96 -16.20 -10.55
C ILE A 348 -7.65 -14.78 -10.11
N HIS A 349 -8.68 -13.95 -9.98
CA HIS A 349 -8.59 -12.54 -9.64
C HIS A 349 -9.69 -12.15 -8.67
N PHE A 350 -9.36 -11.46 -7.58
CA PHE A 350 -10.39 -10.89 -6.70
C PHE A 350 -10.92 -9.58 -7.27
N SER A 351 -12.23 -9.45 -7.31
CA SER A 351 -12.93 -8.30 -7.91
C SER A 351 -13.86 -7.71 -6.87
N GLY A 352 -13.69 -6.42 -6.58
CA GLY A 352 -14.58 -5.67 -5.68
C GLY A 352 -15.86 -5.20 -6.39
N ASP A 353 -16.81 -4.68 -5.62
CA ASP A 353 -18.16 -4.30 -6.05
C ASP A 353 -18.19 -3.37 -7.29
N SER A 354 -17.17 -2.52 -7.47
CA SER A 354 -17.09 -1.59 -8.60
C SER A 354 -16.48 -2.18 -9.87
N SER A 355 -16.15 -3.48 -9.86
CA SER A 355 -15.56 -4.17 -11.00
C SER A 355 -16.59 -4.42 -12.12
N GLU A 356 -16.14 -4.28 -13.37
CA GLU A 356 -16.93 -4.60 -14.56
C GLU A 356 -16.21 -5.69 -15.35
N TYR A 357 -16.93 -6.79 -15.63
CA TYR A 357 -16.44 -7.86 -16.48
C TYR A 357 -17.10 -7.80 -17.85
N VAL A 358 -16.30 -7.94 -18.90
CA VAL A 358 -16.75 -7.91 -20.30
C VAL A 358 -16.25 -9.15 -21.03
N VAL A 359 -17.17 -9.90 -21.64
CA VAL A 359 -16.88 -11.02 -22.56
C VAL A 359 -17.37 -10.63 -23.95
N ALA A 360 -16.48 -10.65 -24.93
CA ALA A 360 -16.78 -10.30 -26.31
C ALA A 360 -16.39 -11.45 -27.24
N GLY A 361 -17.28 -11.84 -28.15
CA GLY A 361 -17.07 -12.97 -29.06
C GLY A 361 -17.94 -12.91 -30.29
N ASN A 362 -17.84 -13.92 -31.14
CA ASN A 362 -18.58 -14.02 -32.41
C ASN A 362 -19.53 -15.21 -32.45
N ASP A 363 -19.21 -16.29 -31.74
CA ASP A 363 -19.94 -17.54 -31.85
C ASP A 363 -21.02 -17.67 -30.77
N LYS A 364 -21.41 -18.91 -30.47
CA LYS A 364 -22.37 -19.22 -29.42
C LYS A 364 -21.82 -18.79 -28.06
N LEU A 365 -22.68 -18.24 -27.20
CA LEU A 365 -22.37 -17.96 -25.80
C LEU A 365 -23.28 -18.78 -24.90
N GLN A 366 -22.69 -19.55 -23.98
CA GLN A 366 -23.41 -20.18 -22.88
C GLN A 366 -23.14 -19.41 -21.59
N LEU A 367 -24.20 -19.02 -20.90
CA LEU A 367 -24.14 -18.28 -19.64
C LEU A 367 -24.94 -19.03 -18.59
N TRP A 368 -24.29 -19.48 -17.52
CA TRP A 368 -24.98 -20.04 -16.35
C TRP A 368 -25.03 -19.00 -15.26
N ALA A 369 -26.24 -18.74 -14.76
CA ALA A 369 -26.51 -17.86 -13.64
C ALA A 369 -27.04 -18.71 -12.47
N GLN A 370 -26.19 -18.98 -11.49
CA GLN A 370 -26.49 -19.78 -10.32
C GLN A 370 -26.66 -18.90 -9.07
N VAL A 371 -27.62 -19.25 -8.22
CA VAL A 371 -27.83 -18.64 -6.91
C VAL A 371 -28.12 -19.69 -5.85
N SER A 372 -27.59 -19.48 -4.64
CA SER A 372 -27.93 -20.27 -3.46
C SER A 372 -29.22 -19.77 -2.81
N LEU A 373 -30.14 -20.70 -2.51
CA LEU A 373 -31.35 -20.44 -1.72
C LEU A 373 -31.07 -20.34 -0.21
N PHE A 374 -29.80 -20.38 0.19
CA PHE A 374 -29.35 -20.10 1.54
C PHE A 374 -28.67 -18.74 1.61
N GLY A 375 -28.80 -18.10 2.77
CA GLY A 375 -28.13 -16.85 3.08
C GLY A 375 -27.68 -16.81 4.53
N PRO A 376 -26.61 -16.07 4.84
CA PRO A 376 -26.17 -15.89 6.21
C PRO A 376 -27.19 -15.05 7.00
N LYS A 377 -27.59 -15.53 8.18
CA LYS A 377 -28.42 -14.82 9.16
C LYS A 377 -27.93 -15.15 10.57
N ASN A 378 -27.45 -14.14 11.30
CA ASN A 378 -26.99 -14.25 12.70
C ASN A 378 -26.10 -15.49 12.99
N LYS A 379 -25.02 -15.67 12.21
CA LYS A 379 -24.07 -16.80 12.30
C LYS A 379 -24.61 -18.19 11.91
N SER A 380 -25.81 -18.27 11.35
CA SER A 380 -26.40 -19.48 10.78
C SER A 380 -26.75 -19.28 9.31
N PHE A 381 -26.92 -20.36 8.55
CA PHE A 381 -27.49 -20.30 7.20
C PHE A 381 -29.00 -20.54 7.28
N THR A 382 -29.79 -19.62 6.76
CA THR A 382 -31.24 -19.75 6.67
C THR A 382 -31.67 -19.78 5.22
N VAL A 383 -32.80 -20.44 4.97
CA VAL A 383 -33.46 -20.37 3.67
C VAL A 383 -33.88 -18.92 3.41
N VAL A 384 -33.52 -18.40 2.25
CA VAL A 384 -33.89 -17.05 1.80
C VAL A 384 -34.44 -17.18 0.38
N PRO A 385 -35.65 -16.66 0.10
CA PRO A 385 -36.15 -16.60 -1.27
C PRO A 385 -35.18 -15.80 -2.16
N ARG A 386 -35.04 -16.22 -3.41
CA ARG A 386 -34.14 -15.57 -4.38
C ARG A 386 -34.89 -15.13 -5.61
N ASP A 387 -34.56 -13.94 -6.09
CA ASP A 387 -35.19 -13.38 -7.28
C ASP A 387 -34.18 -13.43 -8.43
N ILE A 388 -34.59 -14.04 -9.54
CA ILE A 388 -33.86 -13.97 -10.80
C ILE A 388 -34.80 -13.37 -11.83
N SER A 389 -34.37 -12.31 -12.48
CA SER A 389 -35.10 -11.73 -13.60
C SER A 389 -34.23 -11.63 -14.84
N PHE A 390 -34.86 -11.70 -15.99
CA PHE A 390 -34.22 -11.32 -17.23
C PHE A 390 -35.18 -10.61 -18.18
N THR A 391 -34.62 -9.78 -19.04
CA THR A 391 -35.33 -9.01 -20.04
C THR A 391 -34.73 -9.32 -21.41
N SER A 392 -35.57 -9.72 -22.37
CA SER A 392 -35.19 -9.90 -23.77
C SER A 392 -36.22 -9.22 -24.66
N ASN A 393 -35.79 -8.42 -25.64
CA ASN A 393 -36.67 -7.71 -26.58
C ASN A 393 -37.88 -7.00 -25.89
N SER A 394 -37.61 -6.30 -24.79
CA SER A 394 -38.61 -5.59 -23.95
C SER A 394 -39.59 -6.47 -23.15
N ARG A 395 -39.50 -7.80 -23.22
CA ARG A 395 -40.24 -8.72 -22.34
C ARG A 395 -39.41 -9.04 -21.11
N THR A 396 -39.98 -8.82 -19.93
CA THR A 396 -39.31 -9.10 -18.65
C THR A 396 -39.95 -10.29 -17.97
N THR A 397 -39.12 -11.27 -17.64
CA THR A 397 -39.48 -12.46 -16.89
C THR A 397 -38.88 -12.37 -15.51
N LYS A 398 -39.70 -12.58 -14.47
CA LYS A 398 -39.28 -12.50 -13.06
C LYS A 398 -39.65 -13.77 -12.33
N PHE A 399 -38.65 -14.44 -11.78
CA PHE A 399 -38.81 -15.63 -10.95
C PHE A 399 -38.47 -15.33 -9.51
N ARG A 400 -39.29 -15.84 -8.60
CA ARG A 400 -38.98 -15.88 -7.17
C ARG A 400 -38.94 -17.32 -6.71
N PHE A 401 -37.76 -17.81 -6.37
CA PHE A 401 -37.54 -19.17 -5.92
C PHE A 401 -37.69 -19.28 -4.41
N HIS A 402 -38.55 -20.18 -3.96
CA HIS A 402 -38.81 -20.49 -2.56
C HIS A 402 -38.43 -21.94 -2.28
N ARG A 403 -37.60 -22.18 -1.27
CA ARG A 403 -37.39 -23.54 -0.76
C ARG A 403 -38.40 -23.83 0.36
N THR A 404 -39.13 -24.93 0.23
CA THR A 404 -40.18 -25.33 1.19
C THR A 404 -39.80 -26.51 2.09
N GLY A 405 -38.79 -27.30 1.72
CA GLY A 405 -38.36 -28.49 2.47
C GLY A 405 -37.23 -28.21 3.47
N LYS A 406 -37.22 -28.98 4.57
CA LYS A 406 -36.11 -28.98 5.53
C LYS A 406 -34.87 -29.58 4.86
N TRP A 407 -33.75 -28.89 4.91
CA TRP A 407 -32.48 -29.45 4.45
C TRP A 407 -31.87 -30.33 5.53
N ASN A 408 -31.64 -31.60 5.19
CA ASN A 408 -30.76 -32.46 5.98
C ASN A 408 -29.35 -32.23 5.43
N GLY A 409 -28.46 -31.62 6.23
CA GLY A 409 -27.12 -31.15 5.81
C GLY A 409 -26.22 -32.19 5.14
N SER A 410 -26.61 -33.46 5.17
CA SER A 410 -25.93 -34.61 4.58
C SER A 410 -26.46 -35.07 3.21
N ALA A 411 -27.57 -34.49 2.71
CA ALA A 411 -28.14 -34.90 1.43
C ALA A 411 -27.24 -34.45 0.27
N PRO A 412 -26.85 -35.36 -0.65
CA PRO A 412 -26.04 -34.99 -1.81
C PRO A 412 -26.84 -34.09 -2.77
N LEU A 413 -26.15 -33.13 -3.40
CA LEU A 413 -26.70 -32.38 -4.52
C LEU A 413 -27.02 -33.36 -5.66
N ARG A 414 -28.23 -33.25 -6.22
CA ARG A 414 -28.67 -34.07 -7.36
C ARG A 414 -28.99 -33.15 -8.52
N CYS A 415 -28.01 -32.91 -9.38
CA CYS A 415 -28.21 -32.10 -10.56
C CYS A 415 -29.35 -32.65 -11.41
N ARG A 416 -30.39 -31.83 -11.57
CA ARG A 416 -31.57 -32.18 -12.33
C ARG A 416 -32.08 -30.95 -13.05
N ARG A 417 -32.78 -31.20 -14.14
CA ARG A 417 -33.49 -30.16 -14.86
C ARG A 417 -34.78 -29.78 -14.12
N GLY A 418 -35.12 -28.49 -14.15
CA GLY A 418 -36.42 -27.98 -13.70
C GLY A 418 -37.55 -28.36 -14.66
N ASP A 419 -38.78 -28.17 -14.22
CA ASP A 419 -39.95 -28.30 -15.09
C ASP A 419 -40.20 -26.96 -15.78
N ASP A 420 -39.69 -26.79 -17.00
CA ASP A 420 -39.49 -25.46 -17.57
C ASP A 420 -40.67 -24.94 -18.40
N GLU A 421 -41.41 -25.82 -19.10
CA GLU A 421 -42.38 -25.41 -20.13
C GLU A 421 -43.53 -24.55 -19.55
N ASP A 422 -44.10 -24.95 -18.43
CA ASP A 422 -45.18 -24.19 -17.78
C ASP A 422 -44.67 -22.92 -17.08
N LEU A 423 -43.44 -22.96 -16.54
CA LEU A 423 -42.85 -21.87 -15.78
C LEU A 423 -42.60 -20.63 -16.64
N PHE A 424 -42.02 -20.81 -17.83
CA PHE A 424 -41.73 -19.70 -18.72
C PHE A 424 -43.00 -19.17 -19.41
N ASN A 425 -43.99 -20.02 -19.66
CA ASN A 425 -45.28 -19.60 -20.23
C ASN A 425 -46.11 -18.72 -19.28
N ALA A 426 -46.06 -19.01 -17.97
CA ALA A 426 -46.76 -18.22 -16.94
C ALA A 426 -46.21 -16.80 -16.75
N SER A 427 -44.97 -16.54 -17.22
CA SER A 427 -44.23 -15.30 -16.97
C SER A 427 -44.69 -14.08 -17.78
N ASN A 428 -45.64 -14.20 -18.72
CA ASN A 428 -45.98 -13.12 -19.66
C ASN A 428 -46.64 -11.85 -19.05
N LYS A 429 -46.82 -11.75 -17.72
CA LYS A 429 -47.56 -10.67 -17.06
C LYS A 429 -46.72 -9.62 -16.30
N ASN A 430 -45.39 -9.58 -16.44
CA ASN A 430 -44.48 -8.72 -15.64
C ASN A 430 -44.59 -8.94 -14.11
N GLU A 431 -45.32 -9.95 -13.66
CA GLU A 431 -45.45 -10.36 -12.25
C GLU A 431 -44.43 -11.44 -11.91
N TYR A 432 -44.10 -11.58 -10.62
CA TYR A 432 -43.24 -12.66 -10.15
C TYR A 432 -43.94 -14.01 -10.29
N VAL A 433 -43.32 -14.92 -11.02
CA VAL A 433 -43.68 -16.34 -10.98
C VAL A 433 -43.00 -16.95 -9.75
N ASN A 434 -43.80 -17.31 -8.74
CA ASN A 434 -43.29 -17.97 -7.54
C ASN A 434 -43.04 -19.45 -7.83
N ILE A 435 -41.79 -19.88 -7.67
CA ILE A 435 -41.37 -21.26 -7.93
C ILE A 435 -40.98 -21.92 -6.61
N TYR A 436 -41.72 -22.97 -6.23
CA TYR A 436 -41.46 -23.70 -4.99
C TYR A 436 -40.61 -24.94 -5.28
N VAL A 437 -39.39 -24.96 -4.75
CA VAL A 437 -38.42 -26.03 -4.94
C VAL A 437 -38.13 -26.72 -3.60
N PRO A 438 -38.81 -27.83 -3.27
CA PRO A 438 -38.79 -28.38 -1.91
C PRO A 438 -37.39 -28.79 -1.45
N ASP A 439 -36.62 -29.42 -2.33
CA ASP A 439 -35.32 -30.00 -1.95
C ASP A 439 -34.11 -29.23 -2.47
N ALA A 440 -34.33 -28.23 -3.35
CA ALA A 440 -33.22 -27.55 -4.02
C ALA A 440 -32.49 -26.55 -3.14
N ILE A 441 -31.17 -26.60 -3.17
CA ILE A 441 -30.21 -25.71 -2.52
C ILE A 441 -29.73 -24.67 -3.53
N LEU A 442 -29.47 -25.11 -4.76
CA LEU A 442 -28.95 -24.28 -5.84
C LEU A 442 -29.98 -24.20 -6.96
N VAL A 443 -30.15 -22.99 -7.48
CA VAL A 443 -30.96 -22.72 -8.67
C VAL A 443 -30.04 -22.15 -9.72
N THR A 444 -30.06 -22.71 -10.92
CA THR A 444 -29.24 -22.24 -12.04
C THR A 444 -30.11 -22.04 -13.27
N ILE A 445 -30.01 -20.87 -13.90
CA ILE A 445 -30.58 -20.64 -15.24
C ILE A 445 -29.43 -20.65 -16.24
N MET A 446 -29.49 -21.54 -17.21
CA MET A 446 -28.59 -21.54 -18.36
C MET A 446 -29.22 -20.75 -19.50
N PHE A 447 -28.52 -19.75 -20.00
CA PHE A 447 -28.85 -19.00 -21.19
C PHE A 447 -27.91 -19.41 -22.33
N ASN A 448 -28.45 -19.91 -23.44
CA ASN A 448 -27.71 -20.15 -24.66
C ASN A 448 -28.07 -19.07 -25.68
N LEU A 449 -27.10 -18.27 -26.06
CA LEU A 449 -27.20 -17.30 -27.16
C LEU A 449 -26.56 -17.94 -28.39
N ILE A 450 -27.40 -18.36 -29.34
CA ILE A 450 -26.99 -19.09 -30.54
C ILE A 450 -27.11 -18.14 -31.72
N PRO A 451 -26.01 -17.85 -32.44
CA PRO A 451 -26.11 -17.04 -33.64
C PRO A 451 -26.86 -17.79 -34.75
N ASP A 452 -27.57 -17.06 -35.60
CA ASP A 452 -28.06 -17.58 -36.86
C ASP A 452 -26.86 -17.73 -37.83
N ASN A 453 -26.60 -18.96 -38.26
CA ASN A 453 -25.46 -19.32 -39.12
C ASN A 453 -25.76 -19.16 -40.61
N THR A 454 -26.94 -18.67 -40.98
CA THR A 454 -27.30 -18.43 -42.39
C THR A 454 -26.46 -17.32 -43.04
N ILE A 455 -25.87 -16.42 -42.23
CA ILE A 455 -25.04 -15.32 -42.72
C ILE A 455 -23.58 -15.58 -42.29
N PRO A 456 -22.65 -15.87 -43.22
CA PRO A 456 -21.24 -16.04 -42.88
C PRO A 456 -20.63 -14.72 -42.38
N VAL A 457 -19.94 -14.80 -41.23
CA VAL A 457 -19.26 -13.65 -40.61
C VAL A 457 -17.98 -13.36 -41.38
N MET A 458 -17.90 -12.20 -42.03
CA MET A 458 -16.68 -11.74 -42.71
C MET A 458 -15.81 -10.80 -41.86
N TYR A 459 -16.22 -10.47 -40.62
CA TYR A 459 -15.58 -9.41 -39.83
C TYR A 459 -14.68 -9.92 -38.70
N SER A 460 -13.59 -9.18 -38.44
CA SER A 460 -12.63 -9.41 -37.35
C SER A 460 -13.09 -8.90 -35.98
N GLU A 461 -14.11 -8.04 -35.94
CA GLU A 461 -14.63 -7.42 -34.71
C GLU A 461 -15.58 -8.37 -33.94
N PRO A 462 -15.70 -8.21 -32.60
CA PRO A 462 -16.66 -8.98 -31.81
C PRO A 462 -18.10 -8.67 -32.21
N GLU A 463 -18.92 -9.70 -32.45
CA GLU A 463 -20.33 -9.54 -32.82
C GLU A 463 -21.25 -9.34 -31.61
N TYR A 464 -20.79 -9.67 -30.40
CA TYR A 464 -21.51 -9.40 -29.16
C TYR A 464 -20.61 -8.97 -28.01
N ASN A 465 -21.22 -8.33 -27.01
CA ASN A 465 -20.61 -8.02 -25.71
C ASN A 465 -21.56 -8.44 -24.58
N LEU A 466 -21.11 -9.34 -23.71
CA LEU A 466 -21.68 -9.61 -22.40
C LEU A 466 -20.93 -8.76 -21.36
N LYS A 467 -21.67 -7.95 -20.61
CA LYS A 467 -21.15 -7.18 -19.49
C LYS A 467 -21.85 -7.61 -18.22
N TYR A 468 -21.14 -7.79 -17.12
CA TYR A 468 -21.76 -7.96 -15.82
C TYR A 468 -20.95 -7.28 -14.71
N SER A 469 -21.63 -6.86 -13.65
CA SER A 469 -21.12 -6.05 -12.55
C SER A 469 -21.88 -6.35 -11.25
N GLY A 470 -21.42 -5.80 -10.13
CA GLY A 470 -22.06 -6.00 -8.81
C GLY A 470 -21.64 -7.31 -8.14
N PHE A 471 -20.48 -7.84 -8.50
CA PHE A 471 -19.87 -9.00 -7.86
C PHE A 471 -18.73 -8.56 -6.92
N ASP A 472 -18.73 -9.11 -5.72
CA ASP A 472 -17.66 -9.01 -4.72
C ASP A 472 -17.16 -10.43 -4.43
N GLY A 473 -16.08 -10.80 -5.12
CA GLY A 473 -15.52 -12.14 -5.01
C GLY A 473 -14.53 -12.51 -6.10
N TRP A 474 -14.41 -13.81 -6.33
CA TRP A 474 -13.37 -14.38 -7.19
C TRP A 474 -13.87 -14.56 -8.61
N THR A 475 -13.13 -13.99 -9.56
CA THR A 475 -13.27 -14.26 -10.99
C THR A 475 -12.10 -15.11 -11.44
N GLU A 476 -12.40 -16.30 -11.94
CA GLU A 476 -11.49 -17.20 -12.59
C GLU A 476 -11.68 -17.15 -14.11
N VAL A 477 -10.57 -17.08 -14.83
CA VAL A 477 -10.53 -17.13 -16.30
C VAL A 477 -9.69 -18.32 -16.70
N TYR A 478 -10.33 -19.28 -17.34
CA TYR A 478 -9.69 -20.49 -17.82
C TYR A 478 -9.31 -20.34 -19.29
N ILE A 479 -8.02 -20.50 -19.59
CA ILE A 479 -7.46 -20.45 -20.94
C ILE A 479 -7.06 -21.87 -21.34
N LYS A 480 -7.76 -22.43 -22.32
CA LYS A 480 -7.58 -23.84 -22.71
C LYS A 480 -6.21 -24.12 -23.33
N LYS A 481 -5.70 -23.17 -24.13
CA LYS A 481 -4.40 -23.27 -24.83
C LYS A 481 -3.66 -21.93 -24.74
N PRO A 482 -2.78 -21.72 -23.76
CA PRO A 482 -2.06 -20.46 -23.57
C PRO A 482 -1.27 -20.01 -24.80
N GLN A 483 -0.82 -20.93 -25.65
CA GLN A 483 -0.08 -20.61 -26.88
C GLN A 483 -0.91 -19.79 -27.88
N ASN A 484 -2.24 -19.84 -27.77
CA ASN A 484 -3.16 -19.07 -28.62
C ASN A 484 -3.36 -17.63 -28.13
N LEU A 485 -2.80 -17.25 -26.96
CA LEU A 485 -2.85 -15.88 -26.49
C LEU A 485 -2.20 -14.96 -27.53
N GLN A 486 -2.94 -13.95 -27.95
CA GLN A 486 -2.35 -12.86 -28.72
C GLN A 486 -1.60 -11.93 -27.76
N ASN A 487 -0.68 -11.14 -28.29
CA ASN A 487 0.04 -10.18 -27.46
C ASN A 487 -0.94 -9.04 -27.08
N ASP A 488 -1.31 -8.95 -25.80
CA ASP A 488 -2.16 -7.89 -25.23
C ASP A 488 -1.36 -6.61 -24.90
N GLY A 489 -0.05 -6.63 -25.15
CA GLY A 489 0.87 -5.60 -24.73
C GLY A 489 1.16 -5.62 -23.23
N GLU A 490 2.03 -4.71 -22.84
CA GLU A 490 2.42 -4.47 -21.45
C GLU A 490 1.37 -3.62 -20.72
N LYS A 491 0.96 -4.05 -19.53
CA LYS A 491 -0.01 -3.34 -18.68
C LYS A 491 0.71 -2.64 -17.54
N PRO A 492 0.54 -1.32 -17.36
CA PRO A 492 1.23 -0.59 -16.31
C PRO A 492 0.71 -0.99 -14.93
N ILE A 493 1.63 -1.25 -14.01
CA ILE A 493 1.38 -1.59 -12.61
C ILE A 493 2.30 -0.74 -11.70
N GLY A 494 1.77 -0.31 -10.55
CA GLY A 494 2.50 0.49 -9.57
C GLY A 494 3.16 -0.33 -8.47
N THR A 495 2.59 -1.48 -8.17
CA THR A 495 3.10 -2.39 -7.15
C THR A 495 2.76 -3.81 -7.56
N VAL A 496 3.69 -4.73 -7.30
CA VAL A 496 3.52 -6.16 -7.52
C VAL A 496 4.13 -6.95 -6.39
N SER A 497 3.39 -7.96 -5.95
CA SER A 497 3.87 -9.05 -5.10
C SER A 497 3.74 -10.34 -5.88
N ALA A 498 4.71 -11.24 -5.73
CA ALA A 498 4.69 -12.56 -6.34
C ALA A 498 5.31 -13.60 -5.41
N THR A 499 4.67 -14.76 -5.28
CA THR A 499 5.14 -15.94 -4.54
C THR A 499 4.80 -17.18 -5.36
N GLY A 500 5.69 -18.18 -5.37
CA GLY A 500 5.52 -19.41 -6.16
C GLY A 500 6.63 -19.55 -7.21
N ASN A 501 6.31 -20.15 -8.36
CA ASN A 501 7.30 -20.56 -9.36
C ASN A 501 7.83 -19.36 -10.17
N ILE A 502 8.76 -18.62 -9.61
CA ILE A 502 9.51 -17.55 -10.28
C ILE A 502 10.76 -18.17 -10.90
N ASN A 503 10.74 -18.34 -12.23
CA ASN A 503 11.82 -19.01 -12.98
C ASN A 503 13.10 -18.18 -12.99
N ASN A 504 12.95 -16.89 -13.27
CA ASN A 504 14.07 -15.94 -13.37
C ASN A 504 13.68 -14.65 -12.65
N LEU A 505 14.60 -14.13 -11.83
CA LEU A 505 14.56 -12.77 -11.31
C LEU A 505 15.89 -12.10 -11.64
N TYR A 506 15.84 -11.01 -12.40
CA TYR A 506 16.98 -10.15 -12.70
C TYR A 506 16.82 -8.83 -11.92
N LEU A 507 17.87 -8.40 -11.24
CA LEU A 507 17.98 -7.07 -10.63
C LEU A 507 19.22 -6.37 -11.16
N ASP A 508 19.07 -5.19 -11.79
CA ASP A 508 20.17 -4.46 -12.43
C ASP A 508 21.04 -5.41 -13.31
N ASP A 509 20.40 -6.20 -14.17
CA ASP A 509 21.00 -7.24 -15.05
C ASP A 509 21.67 -8.45 -14.35
N ILE A 510 21.58 -8.55 -13.02
CA ILE A 510 22.12 -9.67 -12.25
C ILE A 510 21.00 -10.66 -11.92
N GLN A 511 21.15 -11.90 -12.37
CA GLN A 511 20.21 -12.98 -12.03
C GLN A 511 20.35 -13.36 -10.54
N LEU A 512 19.25 -13.28 -9.80
CA LEU A 512 19.15 -13.77 -8.43
C LEU A 512 18.42 -15.10 -8.39
N GLN A 513 18.92 -16.02 -7.55
CA GLN A 513 18.21 -17.28 -7.29
C GLN A 513 16.97 -17.01 -6.44
N VAL A 514 15.85 -17.60 -6.85
CA VAL A 514 14.55 -17.52 -6.16
C VAL A 514 14.03 -18.94 -5.96
N THR A 515 13.49 -19.20 -4.78
CA THR A 515 12.82 -20.47 -4.43
C THR A 515 11.31 -20.26 -4.44
N PRO A 516 10.50 -21.31 -4.63
CA PRO A 516 9.04 -21.16 -4.63
C PRO A 516 8.42 -20.61 -3.33
N ALA A 517 9.15 -20.73 -2.21
CA ALA A 517 8.75 -20.18 -0.92
C ALA A 517 9.08 -18.68 -0.77
N ASP A 518 9.87 -18.13 -1.69
CA ASP A 518 10.26 -16.73 -1.64
C ASP A 518 9.07 -15.84 -2.01
N THR A 519 8.85 -14.81 -1.19
CA THR A 519 7.90 -13.74 -1.49
C THR A 519 8.66 -12.53 -2.00
N LEU A 520 8.39 -12.16 -3.25
CA LEU A 520 8.91 -10.96 -3.88
C LEU A 520 7.89 -9.83 -3.77
N PHE A 521 8.40 -8.62 -3.57
CA PHE A 521 7.59 -7.42 -3.48
C PHE A 521 8.31 -6.26 -4.15
N PHE A 522 7.64 -5.52 -5.03
CA PHE A 522 8.21 -4.39 -5.79
C PHE A 522 7.22 -3.23 -5.84
N ILE A 523 7.68 -2.02 -5.48
CA ILE A 523 6.94 -0.76 -5.58
C ILE A 523 7.69 0.14 -6.57
N GLY A 524 7.02 0.61 -7.61
CA GLY A 524 7.61 1.50 -8.61
C GLY A 524 6.80 1.61 -9.89
N ASP A 525 7.46 1.98 -10.97
CA ASP A 525 6.85 2.01 -12.29
C ASP A 525 7.23 0.70 -13.00
N SER A 526 6.28 -0.21 -13.15
CA SER A 526 6.48 -1.48 -13.84
C SER A 526 5.36 -1.79 -14.81
N ASN A 527 5.61 -2.79 -15.65
CA ASN A 527 4.66 -3.33 -16.60
C ASN A 527 4.54 -4.83 -16.37
N ALA A 528 3.33 -5.35 -16.50
CA ALA A 528 3.03 -6.77 -16.44
C ALA A 528 2.43 -7.23 -17.77
N GLN A 529 2.82 -8.42 -18.21
CA GLN A 529 2.32 -9.03 -19.43
C GLN A 529 2.21 -10.54 -19.24
N LEU A 530 1.13 -11.13 -19.75
CA LEU A 530 1.01 -12.58 -19.85
C LEU A 530 1.56 -13.03 -21.21
N LEU A 531 2.63 -13.82 -21.20
CA LEU A 531 3.26 -14.35 -22.41
C LEU A 531 2.46 -15.50 -23.00
N LYS A 532 2.71 -15.82 -24.28
CA LYS A 532 2.11 -16.99 -24.97
C LYS A 532 2.49 -18.34 -24.33
N THR A 533 3.57 -18.37 -23.57
CA THR A 533 3.99 -19.53 -22.77
C THR A 533 3.10 -19.74 -21.55
N GLY A 534 2.20 -18.80 -21.23
CA GLY A 534 1.40 -18.78 -20.00
C GLY A 534 2.18 -18.22 -18.80
N GLU A 535 3.40 -17.71 -19.01
CA GLU A 535 4.22 -17.09 -17.98
C GLU A 535 3.84 -15.62 -17.81
N LEU A 536 3.81 -15.17 -16.57
CA LEU A 536 3.70 -13.77 -16.21
C LEU A 536 5.09 -13.14 -16.27
N HIS A 537 5.25 -12.20 -17.20
CA HIS A 537 6.42 -11.35 -17.30
C HIS A 537 6.14 -10.01 -16.62
N VAL A 538 7.03 -9.61 -15.72
CA VAL A 538 6.95 -8.31 -15.07
C VAL A 538 8.32 -7.65 -15.13
N ALA A 539 8.37 -6.44 -15.68
CA ALA A 539 9.60 -5.68 -15.80
C ALA A 539 9.37 -4.21 -15.45
N GLY A 540 10.39 -3.54 -14.91
CA GLY A 540 10.29 -2.12 -14.61
C GLY A 540 11.37 -1.60 -13.70
N LYS A 541 11.09 -0.44 -13.09
CA LYS A 541 11.99 0.25 -12.18
C LYS A 541 11.33 0.40 -10.80
N ALA A 542 11.79 -0.41 -9.86
CA ALA A 542 11.31 -0.42 -8.49
C ALA A 542 12.05 0.63 -7.65
N LYS A 543 11.31 1.57 -7.06
CA LYS A 543 11.82 2.49 -6.03
C LYS A 543 12.11 1.74 -4.72
N ALA A 544 11.41 0.64 -4.48
CA ALA A 544 11.64 -0.24 -3.36
C ALA A 544 11.25 -1.69 -3.71
N ALA A 545 12.01 -2.65 -3.21
CA ALA A 545 11.90 -4.06 -3.53
C ALA A 545 12.38 -4.93 -2.37
N TRP A 546 11.76 -6.10 -2.21
CA TRP A 546 12.04 -7.05 -1.15
C TRP A 546 11.95 -8.48 -1.63
N LYS A 547 12.69 -9.33 -0.92
CA LYS A 547 12.61 -10.78 -0.96
C LYS A 547 12.49 -11.27 0.49
N ASN A 548 11.41 -11.95 0.85
CA ASN A 548 11.18 -12.47 2.21
C ASN A 548 11.33 -11.41 3.31
N ASN A 549 10.76 -10.23 3.09
CA ASN A 549 10.93 -9.04 3.94
C ASN A 549 12.36 -8.46 4.00
N SER A 550 13.33 -9.04 3.31
CA SER A 550 14.68 -8.48 3.16
C SER A 550 14.71 -7.51 1.99
N ARG A 551 15.13 -6.27 2.24
CA ARG A 551 15.24 -5.22 1.22
C ARG A 551 16.31 -5.58 0.17
N LEU A 552 15.96 -5.41 -1.10
CA LEU A 552 16.86 -5.64 -2.25
C LEU A 552 17.50 -4.34 -2.75
N ASN A 553 16.84 -3.18 -2.60
CA ASN A 553 17.41 -1.88 -2.97
C ASN A 553 18.55 -1.51 -2.03
N LYS A 554 19.72 -1.28 -2.61
CA LYS A 554 20.87 -0.72 -1.90
C LYS A 554 20.84 0.81 -1.95
N THR A 555 21.24 1.45 -0.86
CA THR A 555 21.55 2.88 -0.82
C THR A 555 22.86 3.18 -1.55
N LYS A 556 23.17 4.46 -1.82
CA LYS A 556 24.51 4.82 -2.35
C LYS A 556 25.60 4.42 -1.38
N TRP A 557 25.38 4.61 -0.07
CA TRP A 557 26.31 4.18 0.97
C TRP A 557 26.63 2.69 0.89
N GLU A 558 25.62 1.83 0.75
CA GLU A 558 25.81 0.36 0.66
C GLU A 558 26.40 -0.11 -0.67
N LYS A 559 26.31 0.70 -1.74
CA LYS A 559 27.01 0.42 -3.01
C LYS A 559 28.50 0.83 -2.96
N LEU A 560 28.91 1.68 -2.01
CA LEU A 560 30.32 2.07 -1.88
C LEU A 560 31.17 0.89 -1.40
N PRO A 561 32.38 0.70 -1.95
CA PRO A 561 33.37 -0.20 -1.38
C PRO A 561 33.67 0.14 0.09
N THR A 562 33.99 -0.86 0.90
CA THR A 562 34.23 -0.70 2.35
C THR A 562 35.35 0.30 2.63
N GLU A 563 36.34 0.43 1.74
CA GLU A 563 37.43 1.40 1.84
C GLU A 563 36.90 2.84 1.81
N TRP A 564 35.93 3.14 0.94
CA TRP A 564 35.31 4.46 0.86
C TRP A 564 34.38 4.73 2.04
N GLN A 565 33.66 3.72 2.52
CA GLN A 565 32.85 3.84 3.73
C GLN A 565 33.72 4.19 4.93
N LEU A 566 34.85 3.49 5.12
CA LEU A 566 35.82 3.76 6.17
C LEU A 566 36.49 5.12 6.01
N ALA A 567 36.85 5.52 4.80
CA ALA A 567 37.45 6.83 4.53
C ALA A 567 36.49 7.98 4.86
N ILE A 568 35.22 7.91 4.42
CA ILE A 568 34.20 8.90 4.74
C ILE A 568 33.95 8.94 6.25
N GLY A 569 33.80 7.78 6.89
CA GLY A 569 33.66 7.68 8.34
C GLY A 569 34.85 8.29 9.09
N GLY A 570 36.07 8.04 8.62
CA GLY A 570 37.30 8.61 9.16
C GLY A 570 37.40 10.12 9.02
N VAL A 571 37.00 10.68 7.87
CA VAL A 571 36.93 12.14 7.66
C VAL A 571 35.92 12.77 8.61
N LEU A 572 34.74 12.17 8.77
CA LEU A 572 33.72 12.66 9.71
C LEU A 572 34.22 12.59 11.16
N ALA A 573 34.83 11.48 11.57
CA ALA A 573 35.42 11.34 12.91
C ALA A 573 36.54 12.36 13.16
N THR A 574 37.38 12.62 12.15
CA THR A 574 38.47 13.60 12.23
C THR A 574 37.92 15.02 12.32
N LEU A 575 36.90 15.36 11.52
CA LEU A 575 36.25 16.68 11.56
C LEU A 575 35.61 16.92 12.93
N LEU A 576 34.90 15.94 13.48
CA LEU A 576 34.32 16.01 14.82
C LEU A 576 35.39 16.16 15.90
N SER A 577 36.50 15.42 15.79
CA SER A 577 37.63 15.53 16.71
C SER A 577 38.31 16.90 16.62
N TRP A 578 38.43 17.47 15.42
CA TRP A 578 38.98 18.81 15.21
C TRP A 578 38.06 19.89 15.78
N ILE A 579 36.75 19.82 15.54
CA ILE A 579 35.77 20.74 16.15
C ILE A 579 35.86 20.64 17.68
N ALA A 580 35.91 19.42 18.23
CA ALA A 580 36.06 19.21 19.66
C ALA A 580 37.37 19.82 20.19
N ALA A 581 38.49 19.63 19.47
CA ALA A 581 39.79 20.20 19.82
C ALA A 581 39.79 21.73 19.74
N VAL A 582 39.20 22.34 18.71
CA VAL A 582 39.06 23.80 18.58
C VAL A 582 38.24 24.36 19.73
N VAL A 583 37.09 23.75 20.03
CA VAL A 583 36.25 24.14 21.15
C VAL A 583 37.00 24.02 22.48
N TRP A 584 37.80 22.95 22.66
CA TRP A 584 38.63 22.74 23.84
C TRP A 584 39.81 23.72 23.94
N PHE A 585 40.46 24.04 22.82
CA PHE A 585 41.57 25.00 22.76
C PHE A 585 41.09 26.44 22.97
N GLN A 586 39.92 26.79 22.45
CA GLN A 586 39.25 28.06 22.76
C GLN A 586 38.85 28.12 24.23
N ARG A 587 38.40 27.01 24.82
CA ARG A 587 38.21 26.90 26.28
C ARG A 587 39.53 27.18 27.02
N ALA A 588 40.67 26.64 26.59
CA ALA A 588 41.96 26.92 27.21
C ALA A 588 42.36 28.41 27.11
N LYS A 589 42.16 29.04 25.94
CA LYS A 589 42.39 30.49 25.76
C LYS A 589 41.47 31.36 26.62
N ILE A 590 40.18 31.03 26.71
CA ILE A 590 39.23 31.74 27.57
C ILE A 590 39.59 31.55 29.05
N LEU A 591 40.06 30.36 29.46
CA LEU A 591 40.52 30.12 30.82
C LEU A 591 41.75 30.94 31.18
N LEU A 592 42.71 31.04 30.25
CA LEU A 592 43.89 31.90 30.40
C LEU A 592 43.50 33.39 30.46
N PHE A 593 42.52 33.81 29.65
CA PHE A 593 42.04 35.19 29.63
C PHE A 593 41.19 35.55 30.87
N LEU A 594 40.38 34.63 31.41
CA LEU A 594 39.57 34.87 32.61
C LEU A 594 40.38 34.82 33.91
N ASN A 595 41.57 34.21 33.89
CA ASN A 595 42.53 34.35 34.99
C ASN A 595 43.26 35.71 34.97
N ALA A 596 43.12 36.50 33.89
CA ALA A 596 43.49 37.91 33.88
C ALA A 596 42.31 38.75 34.39
N ASN A 597 42.32 39.04 35.69
CA ASN A 597 41.50 40.03 36.41
C ASN A 597 40.00 40.14 36.01
N PRO A 598 39.10 39.37 36.66
CA PRO A 598 37.67 39.27 36.31
C PRO A 598 36.81 40.52 36.56
N LYS A 599 37.38 41.65 37.02
CA LYS A 599 36.64 42.88 37.32
C LYS A 599 36.23 43.71 36.09
N GLN A 600 36.74 43.43 34.90
CA GLN A 600 36.48 44.26 33.70
C GLN A 600 35.42 43.73 32.73
N ILE A 601 34.81 42.55 32.95
CA ILE A 601 33.97 41.88 31.93
C ILE A 601 32.45 42.10 32.14
N PHE A 602 32.03 42.68 33.27
CA PHE A 602 30.61 42.97 33.58
C PHE A 602 30.28 44.48 33.70
N GLN A 603 31.21 45.36 33.31
CA GLN A 603 30.91 46.73 32.86
C GLN A 603 30.93 46.73 31.33
#